data_AF-A0A1F7WGY7-F1
#
_entry.id   AF-A0A1F7WGY7-F1
#
_cell.length_a   1.000
_cell.length_b   1.000
_cell.length_c   1.000
_cell.angle_alpha   90.00
_cell.angle_beta   90.00
_cell.angle_gamma   90.00
#
_symmetry.space_group_name_H-M   'P 1'
#
loop_
_entity.id
_entity.type
_entity.pdbx_description
1 polymer ?
#
loop_
_entity_poly.entity_id
_entity_poly.type
_entity_poly.pdbx_seq_one_letter_code
_entity_poly.pdbx_strand_id
1 'polypeptide(L)'
;MNKYMIFGLVLVCVFAAGCSVEKPVACTEEAKICPDGSAVGRVPPDCEFAPCPSGEMSLEEAITIAEGSECVEKGELTEESFYNENTKTWWIDLDMRPEFEQENCNPACVVSEETETAEINWRCMGLITP
;
A
#
# COMPACT_ATOMS: atom_id res chain seq x y z
N MET A 1 48.97 -45.22 -25.33
CA MET A 1 47.97 -44.12 -25.40
C MET A 1 47.58 -43.75 -23.98
N ASN A 2 47.97 -42.55 -23.54
CA ASN A 2 48.07 -42.22 -22.13
C ASN A 2 46.69 -41.95 -21.51
N LYS A 3 46.25 -42.79 -20.55
CA LYS A 3 44.95 -42.73 -19.84
C LYS A 3 44.67 -41.35 -19.20
N TYR A 4 45.73 -40.62 -18.86
CA TYR A 4 45.65 -39.28 -18.28
C TYR A 4 45.26 -38.19 -19.30
N MET A 5 45.49 -38.41 -20.60
CA MET A 5 45.09 -37.47 -21.65
C MET A 5 43.58 -37.49 -21.91
N ILE A 6 42.93 -38.64 -21.70
CA ILE A 6 41.47 -38.79 -21.82
C ILE A 6 40.78 -38.19 -20.58
N PHE A 7 41.32 -38.41 -19.38
CA PHE A 7 40.78 -37.82 -18.14
C PHE A 7 40.89 -36.29 -18.11
N GLY A 8 41.99 -35.72 -18.62
CA GLY A 8 42.18 -34.27 -18.70
C GLY A 8 41.22 -33.58 -19.68
N LEU A 9 40.88 -34.24 -20.79
CA LEU A 9 40.00 -33.68 -21.82
C LEU A 9 38.51 -33.70 -21.40
N VAL A 10 38.10 -34.70 -20.62
CA VAL A 10 36.75 -34.78 -20.04
C VAL A 10 36.54 -33.74 -18.94
N LEU A 11 37.56 -33.47 -18.10
CA LEU A 11 37.48 -32.50 -17.00
C LEU A 11 37.37 -31.04 -17.49
N VAL A 12 37.96 -30.71 -18.64
CA VAL A 12 37.87 -29.37 -19.25
C VAL A 12 36.48 -29.10 -19.84
N CYS A 13 35.80 -30.12 -20.37
CA CYS A 13 34.46 -29.94 -20.95
C CYS A 13 33.35 -29.78 -19.90
N VAL A 14 33.51 -30.33 -18.68
CA VAL A 14 32.48 -30.25 -17.62
C VAL A 14 32.38 -28.86 -16.99
N PHE A 15 33.46 -28.07 -16.96
CA PHE A 15 33.44 -26.71 -16.40
C PHE A 15 32.98 -25.61 -17.37
N ALA A 16 32.83 -25.92 -18.67
CA ALA A 16 32.49 -24.92 -19.70
C ALA A 16 30.98 -24.80 -20.00
N ALA A 17 30.14 -25.67 -19.43
CA ALA A 17 28.71 -25.72 -19.73
C ALA A 17 27.87 -25.14 -18.58
N GLY A 18 27.69 -23.81 -18.54
CA GLY A 18 26.67 -23.25 -17.64
C GLY A 18 26.74 -21.76 -17.33
N CYS A 19 26.81 -20.89 -18.34
CA CYS A 19 26.38 -19.50 -18.15
C CYS A 19 25.12 -19.27 -19.00
N SER A 20 23.94 -19.42 -18.41
CA SER A 20 22.69 -18.97 -19.02
C SER A 20 22.68 -17.44 -18.98
N VAL A 21 22.94 -16.80 -20.11
CA VAL A 21 22.72 -15.36 -20.26
C VAL A 21 21.22 -15.17 -20.47
N GLU A 22 20.50 -14.83 -19.41
CA GLU A 22 19.13 -14.28 -19.50
C GLU A 22 19.20 -13.07 -20.45
N LYS A 23 18.61 -13.18 -21.64
CA LYS A 23 18.57 -12.04 -22.56
C LYS A 23 17.67 -10.97 -21.95
N PRO A 24 18.10 -9.70 -21.89
CA PRO A 24 17.22 -8.64 -21.40
C PRO A 24 15.98 -8.57 -22.31
N VAL A 25 14.81 -8.75 -21.71
CA VAL A 25 13.52 -8.57 -22.37
C VAL A 25 13.20 -7.08 -22.37
N ALA A 26 13.01 -6.52 -23.56
CA ALA A 26 12.58 -5.14 -23.73
C ALA A 26 11.05 -5.08 -23.90
N CYS A 27 10.38 -4.21 -23.16
CA CYS A 27 8.94 -3.95 -23.28
C CYS A 27 8.69 -2.66 -24.06
N THR A 28 7.45 -2.49 -24.54
CA THR A 28 7.00 -1.24 -25.18
C THR A 28 6.91 -0.10 -24.15
N GLU A 29 7.20 1.13 -24.57
CA GLU A 29 7.15 2.34 -23.72
C GLU A 29 5.72 2.88 -23.55
N GLU A 30 4.76 1.98 -23.32
CA GLU A 30 3.37 2.34 -23.06
C GLU A 30 3.18 2.75 -21.61
N ALA A 31 2.33 3.75 -21.37
CA ALA A 31 1.94 4.19 -20.05
C ALA A 31 0.45 3.91 -19.80
N LYS A 32 0.14 3.35 -18.63
CA LYS A 32 -1.21 3.24 -18.10
C LYS A 32 -1.39 4.31 -17.03
N ILE A 33 -2.47 5.09 -17.13
CA ILE A 33 -2.86 6.04 -16.10
C ILE A 33 -3.55 5.30 -14.97
N CYS A 34 -3.11 5.58 -13.75
CA CYS A 34 -3.64 5.03 -12.52
C CYS A 34 -4.79 5.91 -11.98
N PRO A 35 -5.65 5.39 -11.09
CA PRO A 35 -6.74 6.18 -10.49
C PRO A 35 -6.25 7.45 -9.78
N ASP A 36 -5.05 7.39 -9.17
CA ASP A 36 -4.34 8.52 -8.54
C ASP A 36 -3.78 9.54 -9.55
N GLY A 37 -3.94 9.31 -10.86
CA GLY A 37 -3.41 10.15 -11.93
C GLY A 37 -1.93 9.93 -12.26
N SER A 38 -1.23 9.06 -11.54
CA SER A 38 0.14 8.65 -11.87
C SER A 38 0.18 7.78 -13.13
N ALA A 39 1.38 7.55 -13.67
CA ALA A 39 1.58 6.75 -14.88
C ALA A 39 2.54 5.58 -14.60
N VAL A 40 2.12 4.38 -14.96
CA VAL A 40 2.93 3.15 -14.83
C VAL A 40 3.24 2.54 -16.19
N GLY A 41 4.46 2.01 -16.34
CA GLY A 41 4.93 1.33 -17.55
C GLY A 41 4.82 -0.18 -17.47
N ARG A 42 5.19 -0.86 -18.56
CA ARG A 42 5.28 -2.33 -18.62
C ARG A 42 6.57 -2.84 -17.99
N VAL A 43 6.51 -4.00 -17.33
CA VAL A 43 7.64 -4.62 -16.62
C VAL A 43 7.90 -6.04 -17.15
N PRO A 44 9.16 -6.39 -17.48
CA PRO A 44 9.55 -7.77 -17.81
C PRO A 44 9.25 -8.77 -16.68
N PRO A 45 9.12 -10.09 -16.97
CA PRO A 45 9.34 -10.75 -18.26
C PRO A 45 8.11 -10.74 -19.19
N ASP A 46 6.92 -10.58 -18.64
CA ASP A 46 5.66 -10.71 -19.38
C ASP A 46 5.22 -9.40 -20.04
N CYS A 47 5.92 -8.29 -19.75
CA CYS A 47 5.59 -6.95 -20.21
C CYS A 47 4.16 -6.53 -19.81
N GLU A 48 3.76 -6.91 -18.60
CA GLU A 48 2.52 -6.44 -17.97
C GLU A 48 2.76 -5.08 -17.31
N PHE A 49 1.70 -4.27 -17.18
CA PHE A 49 1.82 -3.00 -16.45
C PHE A 49 2.21 -3.25 -15.00
N ALA A 50 3.16 -2.44 -14.48
CA ALA A 50 3.41 -2.40 -13.05
C ALA A 50 2.09 -2.11 -12.31
N PRO A 51 1.91 -2.62 -11.08
CA PRO A 51 0.82 -2.15 -10.24
C PRO A 51 0.90 -0.62 -10.14
N CYS A 52 -0.27 0.02 -10.11
CA CYS A 52 -0.31 1.42 -9.73
C CYS A 52 0.41 1.59 -8.40
N PRO A 53 1.07 2.73 -8.15
CA PRO A 53 1.43 3.04 -6.79
C PRO A 53 0.12 2.92 -6.00
N SER A 54 0.08 2.03 -5.01
CA SER A 54 -0.72 2.30 -3.83
C SER A 54 -0.04 3.51 -3.20
N GLY A 55 -0.27 4.67 -3.81
CA GLY A 55 0.19 5.93 -3.28
C GLY A 55 -0.40 5.99 -1.91
N GLU A 56 0.45 6.17 -0.89
CA GLU A 56 -0.01 6.44 0.46
C GLU A 56 -1.16 7.44 0.32
N MET A 57 -2.37 7.01 0.71
CA MET A 57 -3.58 7.81 0.52
C MET A 57 -3.27 9.20 1.06
N SER A 58 -3.48 10.24 0.26
CA SER A 58 -3.22 11.59 0.76
C SER A 58 -4.23 11.95 1.85
N LEU A 59 -3.88 12.87 2.76
CA LEU A 59 -4.86 13.36 3.74
C LEU A 59 -6.09 13.99 3.04
N GLU A 60 -5.89 14.68 1.91
CA GLU A 60 -6.99 15.30 1.13
C GLU A 60 -7.96 14.25 0.55
N GLU A 61 -7.42 13.13 0.07
CA GLU A 61 -8.21 12.00 -0.40
C GLU A 61 -8.96 11.32 0.75
N ALA A 62 -8.29 11.11 1.89
CA ALA A 62 -8.92 10.58 3.09
C ALA A 62 -10.07 11.46 3.58
N ILE A 63 -9.89 12.79 3.58
CA ILE A 63 -10.95 13.76 3.91
C ILE A 63 -12.12 13.61 2.93
N THR A 64 -11.86 13.48 1.63
CA THR A 64 -12.93 13.31 0.62
C THR A 64 -13.76 12.05 0.89
N ILE A 65 -13.13 10.94 1.29
CA ILE A 65 -13.84 9.70 1.67
C ILE A 65 -14.63 9.91 2.96
N ALA A 66 -14.03 10.57 3.96
CA ALA A 66 -14.69 10.87 5.23
C ALA A 66 -15.92 11.78 5.07
N GLU A 67 -15.85 12.79 4.20
CA GLU A 67 -16.97 13.68 3.83
C GLU A 67 -18.11 12.93 3.12
N GLY A 68 -17.82 11.80 2.48
CA GLY A 68 -18.82 10.93 1.86
C GLY A 68 -19.45 9.90 2.80
N SER A 69 -19.16 9.96 4.11
CA SER A 69 -19.46 8.88 5.06
C SER A 69 -20.34 9.32 6.24
N GLU A 70 -20.70 8.36 7.10
CA GLU A 70 -21.42 8.64 8.34
C GLU A 70 -20.67 9.57 9.30
N CYS A 71 -19.36 9.74 9.12
CA CYS A 71 -18.55 10.63 9.96
C CYS A 71 -19.11 12.06 9.95
N VAL A 72 -19.38 12.63 8.78
CA VAL A 72 -19.91 14.00 8.66
C VAL A 72 -21.44 14.09 8.85
N GLU A 73 -22.13 12.95 8.81
CA GLU A 73 -23.53 12.89 9.21
C GLU A 73 -23.69 13.10 10.72
N LYS A 74 -22.73 12.61 11.51
CA LYS A 74 -22.76 12.57 12.99
C LYS A 74 -21.85 13.58 13.68
N GLY A 75 -20.90 14.18 12.98
CA GLY A 75 -19.96 15.16 13.50
C GLY A 75 -19.34 16.04 12.42
N GLU A 76 -18.31 16.78 12.79
CA GLU A 76 -17.49 17.62 11.92
C GLU A 76 -16.05 17.11 11.96
N LEU A 77 -15.38 17.02 10.80
CA LEU A 77 -13.97 16.65 10.72
C LEU A 77 -13.11 17.82 11.22
N THR A 78 -12.13 17.52 12.07
CA THR A 78 -11.17 18.52 12.57
C THR A 78 -9.88 18.54 11.74
N GLU A 79 -9.01 19.51 11.98
CA GLU A 79 -7.67 19.56 11.40
C GLU A 79 -6.70 18.57 12.06
N GLU A 80 -7.06 18.01 13.23
CA GLU A 80 -6.24 17.05 13.95
C GLU A 80 -6.34 15.68 13.29
N SER A 81 -5.24 15.22 12.70
CA SER A 81 -5.19 13.93 12.01
C SER A 81 -3.82 13.28 12.13
N PHE A 82 -3.79 11.95 11.97
CA PHE A 82 -2.56 11.20 11.82
C PHE A 82 -2.77 9.97 10.92
N TYR A 83 -1.69 9.52 10.30
CA TYR A 83 -1.68 8.28 9.53
C TYR A 83 -1.05 7.14 10.35
N ASN A 84 -1.67 5.97 10.30
CA ASN A 84 -1.15 4.76 10.94
C ASN A 84 -0.66 3.77 9.88
N GLU A 85 0.66 3.69 9.74
CA GLU A 85 1.35 2.77 8.82
C GLU A 85 1.04 1.29 9.03
N ASN A 86 0.79 0.88 10.29
CA ASN A 86 0.57 -0.53 10.60
C ASN A 86 -0.79 -1.02 10.11
N THR A 87 -1.79 -0.14 10.15
CA THR A 87 -3.16 -0.44 9.74
C THR A 87 -3.53 0.17 8.39
N LYS A 88 -2.63 0.97 7.80
CA LYS A 88 -2.85 1.70 6.54
C LYS A 88 -4.14 2.51 6.59
N THR A 89 -4.27 3.31 7.65
CA THR A 89 -5.48 4.10 7.92
C THR A 89 -5.14 5.53 8.32
N TRP A 90 -5.90 6.48 7.79
CA TRP A 90 -5.99 7.83 8.34
C TRP A 90 -6.94 7.87 9.52
N TRP A 91 -6.55 8.58 10.57
CA TRP A 91 -7.37 8.88 11.72
C TRP A 91 -7.54 10.39 11.77
N ILE A 92 -8.75 10.87 11.53
CA ILE A 92 -9.09 12.29 11.53
C ILE A 92 -10.04 12.51 12.71
N ASP A 93 -9.66 13.35 13.66
CA ASP A 93 -10.46 13.56 14.86
C ASP A 93 -11.78 14.26 14.51
N LEU A 94 -12.83 13.91 15.26
CA LEU A 94 -14.19 14.37 15.03
C LEU A 94 -14.70 15.22 16.18
N ASP A 95 -15.34 16.34 15.85
CA ASP A 95 -16.22 17.06 16.76
C ASP A 95 -17.65 16.53 16.59
N MET A 96 -18.09 15.68 17.52
CA MET A 96 -19.38 15.01 17.41
C MET A 96 -20.53 15.96 17.73
N ARG A 97 -21.69 15.74 17.09
CA ARG A 97 -22.90 16.42 17.52
C ARG A 97 -23.34 15.92 18.90
N PRO A 98 -23.98 16.78 19.73
CA PRO A 98 -24.34 16.43 21.11
C PRO A 98 -25.18 15.16 21.27
N GLU A 99 -26.01 14.82 20.27
CA GLU A 99 -26.81 13.60 20.28
C GLU A 99 -26.01 12.29 20.13
N PHE A 100 -24.76 12.38 19.65
CA PHE A 100 -23.88 11.23 19.40
C PHE A 100 -22.62 11.23 20.30
N GLU A 101 -22.42 12.26 21.12
CA GLU A 101 -21.29 12.33 22.06
C GLU A 101 -21.30 11.16 23.05
N GLN A 102 -20.09 10.66 23.38
CA GLN A 102 -19.89 9.62 24.38
C GLN A 102 -18.98 10.14 25.49
N GLU A 103 -19.39 9.96 26.74
CA GLU A 103 -18.61 10.40 27.89
C GLU A 103 -17.24 9.72 27.93
N ASN A 104 -16.19 10.51 28.14
CA ASN A 104 -14.81 10.05 28.27
C ASN A 104 -14.24 9.33 27.03
N CYS A 105 -14.75 9.66 25.84
CA CYS A 105 -14.26 9.14 24.57
C CYS A 105 -13.81 10.25 23.63
N ASN A 106 -12.75 10.00 22.88
CA ASN A 106 -12.29 10.85 21.79
C ASN A 106 -12.57 10.13 20.46
N PRO A 107 -13.52 10.62 19.63
CA PRO A 107 -13.88 10.01 18.37
C PRO A 107 -12.92 10.43 17.24
N ALA A 108 -12.76 9.54 16.27
CA ALA A 108 -12.10 9.83 15.01
C ALA A 108 -12.81 9.13 13.86
N CYS A 109 -12.83 9.77 12.69
CA CYS A 109 -13.15 9.14 11.43
C CYS A 109 -11.91 8.39 10.96
N VAL A 110 -12.01 7.07 10.87
CA VAL A 110 -10.93 6.19 10.43
C VAL A 110 -11.17 5.80 8.98
N VAL A 111 -10.29 6.26 8.10
CA VAL A 111 -10.35 5.98 6.66
C VAL A 111 -9.31 4.93 6.32
N SER A 112 -9.73 3.83 5.72
CA SER A 112 -8.83 2.76 5.27
C SER A 112 -8.32 3.02 3.85
N GLU A 113 -7.00 2.95 3.68
CA GLU A 113 -6.37 2.98 2.36
C GLU A 113 -6.69 1.73 1.54
N GLU A 114 -6.84 0.58 2.19
CA GLU A 114 -7.05 -0.70 1.50
C GLU A 114 -8.48 -0.84 0.96
N THR A 115 -9.48 -0.40 1.73
CA THR A 115 -10.89 -0.58 1.38
C THR A 115 -11.57 0.69 0.89
N GLU A 116 -10.91 1.86 0.98
CA GLU A 116 -11.48 3.17 0.64
C GLU A 116 -12.80 3.45 1.39
N THR A 117 -12.90 2.99 2.64
CA THR A 117 -14.07 3.17 3.51
C THR A 117 -13.72 3.98 4.75
N ALA A 118 -14.71 4.71 5.27
CA ALA A 118 -14.60 5.50 6.49
C ALA A 118 -15.58 5.01 7.57
N GLU A 119 -15.10 4.86 8.80
CA GLU A 119 -15.88 4.41 9.96
C GLU A 119 -15.50 5.21 11.21
N ILE A 120 -16.44 5.46 12.13
CA ILE A 120 -16.16 6.16 13.38
C ILE A 120 -15.54 5.21 14.41
N ASN A 121 -14.36 5.55 14.92
CA ASN A 121 -13.69 4.83 15.99
C ASN A 121 -13.60 5.68 17.27
N TRP A 122 -13.86 5.07 18.43
CA TRP A 122 -13.91 5.74 19.72
C TRP A 122 -12.75 5.32 20.62
N ARG A 123 -11.87 6.26 20.97
CA ARG A 123 -10.77 6.04 21.92
C ARG A 123 -11.22 6.48 23.31
N CYS A 124 -11.81 5.54 24.05
CA CYS A 124 -12.36 5.81 25.38
C CYS A 124 -11.34 5.54 26.50
N MET A 125 -11.27 6.45 27.47
CA MET A 125 -10.65 6.13 28.75
C MET A 125 -11.64 5.30 29.56
N GLY A 126 -11.26 4.07 29.93
CA GLY A 126 -12.05 3.28 30.86
C GLY A 126 -12.19 4.03 32.19
N LEU A 127 -13.40 4.06 32.75
CA LEU A 127 -13.63 4.54 34.10
C LEU A 127 -12.73 3.75 35.05
N ILE A 128 -11.66 4.37 35.55
CA ILE A 128 -11.00 3.88 36.76
C ILE A 128 -11.94 4.25 37.89
N THR A 129 -12.94 3.41 38.15
CA THR A 129 -13.71 3.51 39.38
C THR A 129 -12.76 3.19 40.54
N PRO A 130 -12.57 4.11 41.52
CA PRO A 130 -11.72 3.85 42.68
C PRO A 130 -12.21 2.67 43.53
#